data_AF-A0A2H5ZNU3-F1
#
_entry.id   AF-A0A2H5ZNU3-F1
#
_cell.length_a   1.000
_cell.length_b   1.000
_cell.length_c   1.000
_cell.angle_alpha   90.00
_cell.angle_beta   90.00
_cell.angle_gamma   90.00
#
_symmetry.space_group_name_H-M   'P 1'
#
loop_
_entity.id
_entity.type
_entity.pdbx_description
1 polymer ?
#
loop_
_entity_poly.entity_id
_entity_poly.type
_entity_poly.pdbx_seq_one_letter_code
_entity_poly.pdbx_strand_id
1 'polypeptide(L)'
;MLTGPIVTAFGVADVGGQVNEPIGQDEAGRAIFSRTEEAGFILFVEGRPGRSQLPVSTVVFNPKRGDPLAQPDLQIQVNRALGDGSEVVCDATYPRVGGVPGTLLGMFDPIQSVTDALNDLGCRFRVFPEPDFACTQDRGANFVYRNPSSTVQFCALINDALTFPPGDTIVTVRLRDIGGNVGEPAQVVVRVP
;
A
#
# COMPACT_ATOMS: atom_id res chain seq x y z
N MET A 1 -14.52 10.66 14.85
CA MET A 1 -13.21 10.19 15.37
C MET A 1 -12.89 8.89 14.67
N LEU A 2 -11.69 8.74 14.12
CA LEU A 2 -11.29 7.51 13.45
C LEU A 2 -11.04 6.44 14.51
N THR A 3 -11.76 5.31 14.41
CA THR A 3 -11.75 4.22 15.38
C THR A 3 -11.19 2.92 14.80
N GLY A 4 -11.01 2.86 13.49
CA GLY A 4 -10.54 1.67 12.78
C GLY A 4 -9.06 1.36 13.00
N PRO A 5 -8.50 0.45 12.19
CA PRO A 5 -7.15 -0.08 12.37
C PRO A 5 -6.04 0.98 12.39
N ILE A 6 -4.92 0.61 13.01
CA ILE A 6 -3.72 1.44 13.07
C ILE A 6 -2.68 0.84 12.13
N VAL A 7 -2.12 1.67 11.25
CA VAL A 7 -0.93 1.30 10.46
C VAL A 7 0.29 1.28 11.40
N THR A 8 0.90 0.11 11.58
CA THR A 8 1.97 -0.13 12.55
C THR A 8 3.36 -0.08 11.93
N ALA A 9 3.47 -0.37 10.64
CA ALA A 9 4.65 -0.19 9.83
C ALA A 9 4.24 0.08 8.37
N PHE A 10 5.00 0.92 7.68
CA PHE A 10 4.80 1.23 6.27
C PHE A 10 6.15 1.59 5.65
N GLY A 11 6.53 0.94 4.57
CA GLY A 11 7.82 1.20 3.95
C GLY A 11 8.14 0.30 2.76
N VAL A 12 9.45 0.21 2.48
CA VAL A 12 9.99 -0.52 1.34
C VAL A 12 10.95 -1.61 1.81
N ALA A 13 10.93 -2.75 1.14
CA ALA A 13 11.94 -3.79 1.25
C ALA A 13 12.52 -4.12 -0.14
N ASP A 14 13.69 -4.74 -0.20
CA ASP A 14 14.20 -5.28 -1.46
C ASP A 14 13.41 -6.52 -1.91
N VAL A 15 13.76 -7.10 -3.07
CA VAL A 15 13.11 -8.31 -3.59
C VAL A 15 13.29 -9.55 -2.70
N GLY A 16 14.30 -9.55 -1.82
CA GLY A 16 14.52 -10.60 -0.84
C GLY A 16 13.70 -10.41 0.44
N GLY A 17 13.03 -9.27 0.60
CA GLY A 17 12.26 -8.94 1.80
C GLY A 17 13.08 -8.21 2.88
N GLN A 18 14.33 -7.83 2.62
CA GLN A 18 15.10 -7.03 3.58
C GLN A 18 14.58 -5.59 3.58
N VAL A 19 14.06 -5.15 4.73
CA VAL A 19 13.51 -3.80 4.90
C VAL A 19 14.60 -2.75 4.71
N ASN A 20 14.35 -1.77 3.85
CA ASN A 20 15.21 -0.61 3.69
C ASN A 20 14.89 0.41 4.77
N GLU A 21 15.89 0.91 5.48
CA GLU A 21 15.69 2.03 6.41
C GLU A 21 15.52 3.34 5.63
N PRO A 22 14.68 4.27 6.11
CA PRO A 22 14.52 5.56 5.46
C PRO A 22 15.81 6.39 5.55
N ILE A 23 16.10 7.15 4.50
CA ILE A 23 17.28 8.03 4.44
C ILE A 23 17.07 9.37 5.16
N GLY A 24 15.85 9.63 5.62
CA GLY A 24 15.45 10.85 6.29
C GLY A 24 13.94 11.01 6.33
N GLN A 25 13.50 12.24 6.61
CA GLN A 25 12.11 12.67 6.51
C GLN A 25 12.02 13.92 5.64
N ASP A 26 10.88 14.13 5.00
CA ASP A 26 10.60 15.39 4.32
C ASP A 26 10.03 16.46 5.26
N GLU A 27 9.66 17.61 4.72
CA GLU A 27 9.12 18.74 5.48
C GLU A 27 7.81 18.42 6.22
N ALA A 28 7.05 17.41 5.75
CA ALA A 28 5.83 16.94 6.39
C ALA A 28 6.08 15.81 7.42
N GLY A 29 7.35 15.46 7.68
CA GLY A 29 7.74 14.39 8.60
C GLY A 29 7.57 12.99 8.03
N ARG A 30 7.36 12.84 6.72
CA ARG A 30 7.17 11.53 6.06
C ARG A 30 8.52 10.88 5.83
N ALA A 31 8.64 9.61 6.19
CA ALA A 31 9.86 8.83 5.97
C ALA A 31 10.16 8.73 4.45
N ILE A 32 11.41 9.00 4.07
CA ILE A 32 11.88 8.96 2.68
C ILE A 32 12.66 7.66 2.44
N PHE A 33 12.19 6.83 1.51
CA PHE A 33 12.86 5.64 1.03
C PHE A 33 13.45 5.91 -0.35
N SER A 34 14.78 5.97 -0.45
CA SER A 34 15.47 6.17 -1.73
C SER A 34 15.64 4.84 -2.47
N ARG A 35 15.33 4.83 -3.77
CA ARG A 35 15.47 3.69 -4.67
C ARG A 35 16.30 4.08 -5.88
N THR A 36 17.34 3.32 -6.19
CA THR A 36 18.11 3.51 -7.43
C THR A 36 17.36 3.02 -8.66
N GLU A 37 16.48 2.03 -8.48
CA GLU A 37 15.65 1.44 -9.52
C GLU A 37 14.20 1.92 -9.38
N GLU A 38 13.52 2.10 -10.52
CA GLU A 38 12.11 2.48 -10.58
C GLU A 38 11.16 1.34 -10.16
N ALA A 39 11.65 0.10 -10.22
CA ALA A 39 10.94 -1.13 -9.85
C ALA A 39 11.90 -2.14 -9.17
N GLY A 40 11.44 -3.36 -8.92
CA GLY A 40 12.25 -4.42 -8.30
C GLY A 40 12.41 -4.25 -6.80
N PHE A 41 11.31 -3.90 -6.11
CA PHE A 41 11.26 -3.81 -4.66
C PHE A 41 9.84 -4.11 -4.15
N ILE A 42 9.71 -4.31 -2.84
CA ILE A 42 8.44 -4.59 -2.18
C ILE A 42 7.96 -3.34 -1.46
N LEU A 43 6.72 -2.93 -1.72
CA LEU A 43 5.99 -1.97 -0.90
C LEU A 43 5.15 -2.76 0.11
N PHE A 44 5.32 -2.52 1.40
CA PHE A 44 4.61 -3.25 2.45
C PHE A 44 3.88 -2.32 3.42
N VAL A 45 2.73 -2.77 3.90
CA VAL A 45 1.91 -2.10 4.92
C VAL A 45 1.58 -3.12 5.99
N GLU A 46 1.71 -2.75 7.25
CA GLU A 46 1.26 -3.56 8.37
C GLU A 46 0.17 -2.85 9.17
N GLY A 47 -0.75 -3.64 9.70
CA GLY A 47 -1.86 -3.13 10.49
C GLY A 47 -2.17 -3.97 11.72
N ARG A 48 -2.81 -3.33 12.69
CA ARG A 48 -3.43 -4.00 13.85
C ARG A 48 -4.78 -3.36 14.19
N PRO A 49 -5.66 -4.05 14.95
CA PRO A 49 -6.89 -3.47 15.47
C PRO A 49 -6.65 -2.14 16.19
N GLY A 50 -7.53 -1.17 15.92
CA GLY A 50 -7.55 0.13 16.58
C GLY A 50 -8.54 0.19 17.73
N ARG A 51 -9.20 1.33 17.89
CA ARG A 51 -10.13 1.56 19.01
C ARG A 51 -11.42 0.75 18.91
N SER A 52 -11.86 0.39 17.71
CA SER A 52 -12.99 -0.50 17.48
C SER A 52 -12.76 -1.92 17.99
N GLN A 53 -11.49 -2.32 18.18
CA GLN A 53 -11.05 -3.67 18.53
C GLN A 53 -11.44 -4.75 17.51
N LEU A 54 -12.01 -4.36 16.36
CA LEU A 54 -12.30 -5.29 15.29
C LEU A 54 -11.03 -5.62 14.49
N PRO A 55 -10.90 -6.87 13.99
CA PRO A 55 -9.80 -7.26 13.11
C PRO A 55 -9.66 -6.34 11.90
N VAL A 56 -8.42 -6.10 11.48
CA VAL A 56 -8.13 -5.46 10.19
C VAL A 56 -8.71 -6.33 9.08
N SER A 57 -9.46 -5.73 8.15
CA SER A 57 -9.99 -6.47 7.02
C SER A 57 -8.89 -6.77 6.00
N THR A 58 -9.03 -7.89 5.29
CA THR A 58 -8.06 -8.39 4.30
C THR A 58 -8.51 -8.15 2.86
N VAL A 59 -9.57 -7.37 2.64
CA VAL A 59 -10.08 -7.07 1.29
C VAL A 59 -9.18 -6.03 0.62
N VAL A 60 -8.34 -6.48 -0.31
CA VAL A 60 -7.46 -5.63 -1.11
C VAL A 60 -8.08 -5.19 -2.44
N PHE A 61 -9.15 -5.85 -2.88
CA PHE A 61 -9.85 -5.54 -4.12
C PHE A 61 -11.34 -5.84 -3.98
N ASN A 62 -12.18 -4.91 -4.43
CA ASN A 62 -13.62 -5.04 -4.48
C ASN A 62 -14.08 -4.92 -5.95
N PRO A 63 -14.53 -6.03 -6.58
CA PRO A 63 -14.72 -6.09 -8.03
C PRO A 63 -16.00 -5.42 -8.54
N LYS A 64 -16.80 -4.76 -7.68
CA LYS A 64 -18.08 -4.15 -8.07
C LYS A 64 -17.85 -2.88 -8.89
N ARG A 65 -17.70 -3.05 -10.21
CA ARG A 65 -17.48 -1.95 -11.16
C ARG A 65 -18.66 -0.96 -11.18
N GLY A 66 -18.35 0.34 -11.26
CA GLY A 66 -19.34 1.40 -11.33
C GLY A 66 -20.07 1.71 -10.02
N ASP A 67 -19.66 1.08 -8.91
CA ASP A 67 -20.13 1.42 -7.57
C ASP A 67 -19.05 2.25 -6.85
N PRO A 68 -19.25 3.57 -6.65
CA PRO A 68 -18.25 4.40 -6.02
C PRO A 68 -18.08 4.11 -4.51
N LEU A 69 -18.95 3.31 -3.90
CA LEU A 69 -18.80 2.83 -2.52
C LEU A 69 -18.03 1.51 -2.42
N ALA A 70 -17.76 0.85 -3.55
CA ALA A 70 -17.05 -0.42 -3.61
C ALA A 70 -15.52 -0.24 -3.48
N GLN A 71 -15.08 0.46 -2.44
CA GLN A 71 -13.66 0.59 -2.14
C GLN A 71 -13.11 -0.69 -1.49
N PRO A 72 -11.81 -0.99 -1.66
CA PRO A 72 -11.14 -2.00 -0.87
C PRO A 72 -10.97 -1.52 0.58
N ASP A 73 -10.63 -2.44 1.48
CA ASP A 73 -10.35 -2.16 2.89
C ASP A 73 -8.88 -1.78 3.13
N LEU A 74 -7.97 -2.29 2.29
CA LEU A 74 -6.65 -1.68 2.08
C LEU A 74 -6.83 -0.47 1.15
N GLN A 75 -6.88 0.73 1.73
CA GLN A 75 -7.07 1.96 0.95
C GLN A 75 -5.71 2.59 0.74
N ILE A 76 -5.04 2.23 -0.34
CA ILE A 76 -3.71 2.72 -0.69
C ILE A 76 -3.74 3.48 -2.02
N GLN A 77 -3.04 4.61 -2.06
CA GLN A 77 -2.96 5.47 -3.23
C GLN A 77 -1.59 6.13 -3.36
N VAL A 78 -1.28 6.61 -4.56
CA VAL A 78 -0.06 7.35 -4.91
C VAL A 78 -0.43 8.72 -5.48
N ASN A 79 0.38 9.75 -5.24
CA ASN A 79 0.11 11.09 -5.79
C ASN A 79 0.57 11.29 -7.24
N ARG A 80 1.32 10.34 -7.77
CA ARG A 80 1.85 10.34 -9.14
C ARG A 80 1.57 8.96 -9.73
N ALA A 81 1.23 8.94 -11.01
CA ALA A 81 0.98 7.69 -11.72
C ALA A 81 2.19 6.75 -11.64
N LEU A 82 1.93 5.45 -11.50
CA LEU A 82 2.94 4.40 -11.63
C LEU A 82 2.84 3.79 -13.03
N GLY A 83 3.97 3.39 -13.60
CA GLY A 83 4.02 2.83 -14.95
C GLY A 83 3.46 3.81 -15.99
N ASP A 84 2.50 3.33 -16.80
CA ASP A 84 1.80 4.12 -17.81
C ASP A 84 0.62 4.94 -17.26
N GLY A 85 0.27 4.77 -15.98
CA GLY A 85 -0.86 5.45 -15.36
C GLY A 85 -2.24 4.99 -15.85
N SER A 86 -2.36 3.77 -16.38
CA SER A 86 -3.63 3.16 -16.80
C SER A 86 -4.75 3.36 -15.77
N GLU A 87 -5.93 3.79 -16.20
CA GLU A 87 -7.14 3.85 -15.36
C GLU A 87 -7.94 2.54 -15.37
N VAL A 88 -7.42 1.50 -16.04
CA VAL A 88 -8.11 0.21 -16.16
C VAL A 88 -7.95 -0.57 -14.88
N VAL A 89 -9.00 -0.59 -14.06
CA VAL A 89 -8.99 -1.25 -12.74
C VAL A 89 -8.57 -2.71 -12.82
N CYS A 90 -7.48 -3.01 -12.12
CA CYS A 90 -6.94 -4.35 -11.92
C CYS A 90 -6.54 -5.06 -13.22
N ASP A 91 -5.94 -4.32 -14.15
CA ASP A 91 -5.19 -4.88 -15.27
C ASP A 91 -3.81 -5.41 -14.80
N ALA A 92 -3.83 -6.37 -13.87
CA ALA A 92 -2.64 -6.92 -13.21
C ALA A 92 -2.16 -8.25 -13.81
N THR A 93 -2.76 -8.72 -14.91
CA THR A 93 -2.52 -10.07 -15.46
C THR A 93 -2.27 -10.06 -16.95
N TYR A 94 -1.30 -10.86 -17.40
CA TYR A 94 -0.99 -10.98 -18.82
C TYR A 94 -2.24 -11.39 -19.64
N PRO A 95 -2.41 -10.83 -20.86
CA PRO A 95 -1.47 -9.98 -21.58
C PRO A 95 -1.63 -8.46 -21.30
N ARG A 96 -2.53 -8.06 -20.40
CA ARG A 96 -2.85 -6.66 -20.13
C ARG A 96 -2.37 -6.31 -18.73
N VAL A 97 -1.10 -5.92 -18.64
CA VAL A 97 -0.49 -5.44 -17.41
C VAL A 97 -0.25 -3.94 -17.55
N GLY A 98 -1.08 -3.13 -16.87
CA GLY A 98 -0.98 -1.67 -16.88
C GLY A 98 -0.47 -1.10 -15.57
N GLY A 99 -0.21 0.20 -15.59
CA GLY A 99 0.13 1.01 -14.43
C GLY A 99 -1.05 1.30 -13.52
N VAL A 100 -0.91 2.34 -12.71
CA VAL A 100 -1.92 2.78 -11.74
C VAL A 100 -1.98 4.30 -11.79
N PRO A 101 -3.17 4.92 -11.80
CA PRO A 101 -3.29 6.36 -11.90
C PRO A 101 -2.93 7.03 -10.57
N GLY A 102 -2.37 8.23 -10.64
CA GLY A 102 -2.16 9.07 -9.46
C GLY A 102 -3.48 9.67 -8.97
N THR A 103 -3.60 9.90 -7.67
CA THR A 103 -4.73 10.58 -7.05
C THR A 103 -4.28 11.81 -6.25
N LEU A 104 -5.21 12.69 -5.88
CA LEU A 104 -4.87 13.76 -4.93
C LEU A 104 -4.65 13.16 -3.53
N LEU A 105 -3.62 13.66 -2.86
CA LEU A 105 -3.21 13.21 -1.53
C LEU A 105 -4.34 13.26 -0.51
N GLY A 106 -4.52 12.18 0.23
CA GLY A 106 -5.51 12.05 1.30
C GLY A 106 -6.97 11.97 0.85
N MET A 107 -7.27 11.99 -0.46
CA MET A 107 -8.64 11.79 -0.95
C MET A 107 -9.04 10.33 -0.87
N PHE A 108 -10.02 10.04 -0.03
CA PHE A 108 -10.63 8.70 0.06
C PHE A 108 -12.16 8.77 -0.05
N ASP A 109 -12.67 9.84 -0.63
CA ASP A 109 -14.10 10.04 -0.84
C ASP A 109 -14.64 8.93 -1.75
N PRO A 110 -15.89 8.48 -1.52
CA PRO A 110 -16.53 7.46 -2.35
C PRO A 110 -17.00 8.06 -3.68
N ILE A 111 -16.03 8.41 -4.53
CA ILE A 111 -16.23 8.83 -5.92
C ILE A 111 -15.56 7.82 -6.84
N GLN A 112 -16.12 7.62 -8.03
CA GLN A 112 -15.75 6.50 -8.89
C GLN A 112 -14.25 6.47 -9.22
N SER A 113 -13.66 7.61 -9.58
CA SER A 113 -12.23 7.69 -9.93
C SER A 113 -11.29 7.35 -8.77
N VAL A 114 -11.63 7.76 -7.54
CA VAL A 114 -10.86 7.40 -6.34
C VAL A 114 -11.04 5.92 -6.03
N THR A 115 -12.27 5.42 -6.08
CA THR A 115 -12.57 4.02 -5.82
C THR A 115 -11.88 3.09 -6.84
N ASP A 116 -11.84 3.48 -8.10
CA ASP A 116 -11.14 2.75 -9.16
C ASP A 116 -9.63 2.74 -8.92
N ALA A 117 -9.02 3.90 -8.61
CA ALA A 117 -7.59 3.97 -8.30
C ALA A 117 -7.20 3.16 -7.04
N LEU A 118 -8.01 3.20 -5.98
CA LEU A 118 -7.79 2.41 -4.76
C LEU A 118 -7.87 0.91 -5.05
N ASN A 119 -8.85 0.47 -5.82
CA ASN A 119 -8.99 -0.93 -6.22
C ASN A 119 -7.87 -1.39 -7.13
N ASP A 120 -7.44 -0.53 -8.05
CA ASP A 120 -6.40 -0.86 -9.01
C ASP A 120 -5.04 -1.09 -8.33
N LEU A 121 -4.61 -0.17 -7.47
CA LEU A 121 -3.41 -0.38 -6.67
C LEU A 121 -3.60 -1.50 -5.66
N GLY A 122 -4.73 -1.53 -4.97
CA GLY A 122 -5.06 -2.53 -3.96
C GLY A 122 -4.98 -3.95 -4.50
N CYS A 123 -5.47 -4.22 -5.71
CA CYS A 123 -5.45 -5.58 -6.27
C CYS A 123 -4.04 -6.11 -6.59
N ARG A 124 -3.01 -5.25 -6.58
CA ARG A 124 -1.59 -5.63 -6.70
C ARG A 124 -1.01 -6.17 -5.39
N PHE A 125 -1.72 -5.98 -4.28
CA PHE A 125 -1.29 -6.43 -2.96
C PHE A 125 -1.72 -7.87 -2.69
N ARG A 126 -0.85 -8.60 -1.99
CA ARG A 126 -1.16 -9.86 -1.31
C ARG A 126 -1.28 -9.60 0.19
N VAL A 127 -2.06 -10.45 0.85
CA VAL A 127 -2.27 -10.37 2.30
C VAL A 127 -1.61 -11.55 2.99
N PHE A 128 -0.92 -11.26 4.08
CA PHE A 128 -0.27 -12.22 4.95
C PHE A 128 -0.83 -11.99 6.36
N PRO A 129 -1.73 -12.86 6.85
CA PRO A 129 -2.28 -12.75 8.20
C PRO A 129 -1.36 -13.35 9.27
N GLU A 130 -0.35 -14.11 8.86
CA GLU A 130 0.62 -14.78 9.73
C GLU A 130 2.04 -14.31 9.43
N PRO A 131 2.87 -14.02 10.45
CA PRO A 131 4.21 -13.47 10.27
C PRO A 131 5.17 -14.45 9.58
N ASP A 132 4.98 -15.76 9.75
CA ASP A 132 5.82 -16.80 9.14
C ASP A 132 5.71 -16.85 7.60
N PHE A 133 4.72 -16.15 7.04
CA PHE A 133 4.53 -16.00 5.60
C PHE A 133 4.66 -14.54 5.14
N ALA A 134 5.11 -13.63 6.01
CA ALA A 134 5.31 -12.22 5.67
C ALA A 134 6.22 -12.05 4.44
N CYS A 135 6.12 -10.91 3.77
CA CYS A 135 7.01 -10.55 2.66
C CYS A 135 8.31 -9.87 3.12
N THR A 136 8.40 -9.51 4.40
CA THR A 136 9.60 -8.93 5.01
C THR A 136 10.38 -9.96 5.81
N GLN A 137 11.69 -9.76 5.90
CA GLN A 137 12.61 -10.65 6.60
C GLN A 137 13.46 -9.89 7.63
N ASP A 138 13.89 -10.61 8.68
CA ASP A 138 14.97 -10.15 9.57
C ASP A 138 16.37 -10.42 8.97
N ARG A 139 17.41 -10.07 9.73
CA ARG A 139 18.82 -10.32 9.36
C ARG A 139 19.17 -11.80 9.22
N GLY A 140 18.35 -12.70 9.77
CA GLY A 140 18.50 -14.15 9.67
C GLY A 140 17.72 -14.76 8.50
N ALA A 141 17.11 -13.94 7.65
CA ALA A 141 16.22 -14.35 6.56
C ALA A 141 14.94 -15.07 7.02
N ASN A 142 14.53 -14.90 8.29
CA ASN A 142 13.23 -15.37 8.76
C ASN A 142 12.15 -14.40 8.32
N PHE A 143 11.04 -14.90 7.80
CA PHE A 143 9.85 -14.08 7.54
C PHE A 143 9.28 -13.55 8.85
N VAL A 144 9.01 -12.25 8.88
CA VAL A 144 8.60 -11.56 10.10
C VAL A 144 7.93 -10.23 9.78
N TYR A 145 6.95 -9.84 10.56
CA TYR A 145 6.44 -8.47 10.56
C TYR A 145 7.47 -7.50 11.12
N ARG A 146 7.60 -6.33 10.50
CA ARG A 146 8.46 -5.26 10.98
C ARG A 146 8.05 -4.78 12.38
N ASN A 147 6.76 -4.77 12.68
CA ASN A 147 6.25 -4.41 14.00
C ASN A 147 5.61 -5.63 14.68
N PRO A 148 6.07 -6.05 15.87
CA PRO A 148 5.56 -7.24 16.55
C PRO A 148 4.11 -7.10 17.05
N SER A 149 3.54 -5.89 17.05
CA SER A 149 2.13 -5.67 17.37
C SER A 149 1.19 -5.78 16.16
N SER A 150 1.74 -5.93 14.95
CA SER A 150 0.97 -6.12 13.72
C SER A 150 0.22 -7.45 13.75
N THR A 151 -0.99 -7.46 13.22
CA THR A 151 -1.81 -8.67 13.06
C THR A 151 -1.99 -9.08 11.60
N VAL A 152 -1.60 -8.21 10.66
CA VAL A 152 -1.65 -8.46 9.22
C VAL A 152 -0.59 -7.64 8.50
N GLN A 153 -0.08 -8.17 7.41
CA GLN A 153 0.77 -7.47 6.46
C GLN A 153 0.18 -7.54 5.04
N PHE A 154 0.30 -6.45 4.30
CA PHE A 154 -0.05 -6.33 2.89
C PHE A 154 1.23 -6.04 2.12
N CYS A 155 1.47 -6.75 1.01
CA CYS A 155 2.66 -6.51 0.19
C CYS A 155 2.35 -6.49 -1.30
N ALA A 156 2.98 -5.57 -2.02
CA ALA A 156 3.03 -5.55 -3.48
C ALA A 156 4.48 -5.60 -3.94
N LEU A 157 4.78 -6.49 -4.89
CA LEU A 157 6.01 -6.41 -5.66
C LEU A 157 5.84 -5.31 -6.71
N ILE A 158 6.67 -4.28 -6.62
CA ILE A 158 6.74 -3.22 -7.63
C ILE A 158 7.51 -3.78 -8.82
N ASN A 159 6.78 -4.15 -9.86
CA ASN A 159 7.30 -4.66 -11.12
C ASN A 159 7.35 -3.56 -12.20
N ASP A 160 7.75 -3.90 -13.41
CA ASP A 160 7.92 -2.94 -14.52
C ASP A 160 6.63 -2.20 -14.88
N ALA A 161 5.46 -2.77 -14.63
CA ALA A 161 4.19 -2.09 -14.85
C ALA A 161 3.86 -1.07 -13.75
N LEU A 162 4.51 -1.14 -12.59
CA LEU A 162 4.30 -0.26 -11.45
C LEU A 162 5.51 0.65 -11.18
N THR A 163 6.32 0.94 -12.19
CA THR A 163 7.51 1.78 -12.05
C THR A 163 7.18 3.11 -11.40
N PHE A 164 7.96 3.46 -10.38
CA PHE A 164 7.88 4.77 -9.74
C PHE A 164 8.56 5.80 -10.64
N PRO A 165 7.91 6.92 -10.96
CA PRO A 165 8.52 7.93 -11.82
C PRO A 165 9.65 8.68 -11.08
N PRO A 166 10.67 9.19 -11.80
CA PRO A 166 11.75 9.99 -11.21
C PRO A 166 11.24 11.14 -10.33
N GLY A 167 11.92 11.38 -9.21
CA GLY A 167 11.54 12.31 -8.16
C GLY A 167 10.78 11.65 -7.00
N ASP A 168 10.03 12.48 -6.26
CA ASP A 168 9.27 12.04 -5.09
C ASP A 168 7.87 11.57 -5.47
N THR A 169 7.51 10.37 -5.04
CA THR A 169 6.15 9.86 -5.04
C THR A 169 5.72 9.61 -3.61
N ILE A 170 4.64 10.25 -3.19
CA ILE A 170 4.05 10.08 -1.88
C ILE A 170 3.01 8.98 -1.97
N VAL A 171 3.19 7.96 -1.14
CA VAL A 171 2.25 6.87 -0.98
C VAL A 171 1.45 7.12 0.29
N THR A 172 0.12 7.10 0.19
CA THR A 172 -0.78 7.27 1.34
C THR A 172 -1.59 5.99 1.51
N VAL A 173 -1.67 5.49 2.73
CA VAL A 173 -2.49 4.32 3.06
C VAL A 173 -3.35 4.58 4.28
N ARG A 174 -4.57 4.06 4.28
CA ARG A 174 -5.35 3.82 5.50
C ARG A 174 -6.03 2.47 5.42
N LEU A 175 -6.44 1.95 6.56
CA LEU A 175 -7.01 0.62 6.70
C LEU A 175 -8.45 0.69 7.20
N ARG A 176 -9.27 -0.28 6.79
CA ARG A 176 -10.59 -0.55 7.36
C ARG A 176 -10.58 -1.86 8.14
N ASP A 177 -11.35 -1.89 9.22
CA ASP A 177 -11.67 -3.15 9.89
C ASP A 177 -12.84 -3.86 9.21
N ILE A 178 -13.13 -5.09 9.65
CA ILE A 178 -14.25 -5.89 9.15
C ILE A 178 -15.64 -5.27 9.39
N GLY A 179 -15.75 -4.25 10.24
CA GLY A 179 -16.96 -3.47 10.48
C GLY A 179 -17.06 -2.20 9.63
N GLY A 180 -16.07 -1.96 8.75
CA GLY A 180 -15.98 -0.76 7.93
C GLY A 180 -15.48 0.49 8.65
N ASN A 181 -14.99 0.38 9.90
CA ASN A 181 -14.42 1.54 10.57
C ASN A 181 -13.05 1.86 9.96
N VAL A 182 -12.85 3.13 9.64
CA VAL A 182 -11.62 3.66 9.03
C VAL A 182 -10.60 4.08 10.10
N GLY A 183 -9.34 3.75 9.84
CA GLY A 183 -8.17 4.21 10.58
C GLY A 183 -7.60 5.55 10.09
N GLU A 184 -6.68 6.11 10.88
CA GLU A 184 -5.87 7.27 10.48
C GLU A 184 -4.96 6.93 9.29
N PRO A 185 -4.77 7.84 8.32
CA PRO A 185 -3.85 7.62 7.21
C PRO A 185 -2.38 7.69 7.66
N ALA A 186 -1.55 6.87 7.02
CA ALA A 186 -0.09 6.90 7.12
C ALA A 186 0.51 7.22 5.74
N GLN A 187 1.68 7.86 5.73
CA GLN A 187 2.35 8.30 4.51
C GLN A 187 3.85 8.01 4.53
N VAL A 188 4.37 7.68 3.35
CA VAL A 188 5.81 7.60 3.07
C VAL A 188 6.13 8.26 1.74
N VAL A 189 7.40 8.60 1.53
CA VAL A 189 7.92 9.07 0.24
C VAL A 189 8.82 7.98 -0.34
N VAL A 190 8.58 7.61 -1.59
CA VAL A 190 9.51 6.83 -2.40
C VAL A 190 10.20 7.82 -3.35
N ARG A 191 11.52 7.92 -3.24
CA ARG A 191 12.36 8.82 -4.04
C ARG A 191 13.19 8.02 -5.04
N VAL A 192 12.93 8.26 -6.31
CA VAL A 192 13.74 7.78 -7.43
C VAL A 192 14.60 8.95 -7.94
N PRO A 193 15.94 8.83 -8.03
CA PRO A 193 16.81 9.88 -8.57
C PRO A 193 16.51 10.31 -10.01
#